data_AF-A0A3M2E5W2-F1
#
_entry.id   AF-A0A3M2E5W2-F1
#
_cell.length_a   1.000
_cell.length_b   1.000
_cell.length_c   1.000
_cell.angle_alpha   90.00
_cell.angle_beta   90.00
_cell.angle_gamma   90.00
#
_symmetry.space_group_name_H-M   'P 1'
#
loop_
_entity.id
_entity.type
_entity.pdbx_description
1 polymer ?
#
loop_
_entity_poly.entity_id
_entity_poly.type
_entity_poly.pdbx_seq_one_letter_code
_entity_poly.pdbx_strand_id
1 'polypeptide(L)'
;MKPIWLAGALALALSGMPARAGEISVTDAYARSANPRSGAVFMVIRNSGTAERLVGARTEVARRAELHDHVSENGIMRMVAIEGGIEIPADGVVELKRGGRHVMLMGLVAPLADGDRFPLTLLFADGREITVEVPVDNHRDAGGRMHEQHGG
;
A
#
# COMPACT_ATOMS: atom_id res chain seq x y z
N MET A 1 -17.26 39.39 -58.27
CA MET A 1 -16.58 40.10 -57.18
C MET A 1 -17.01 39.49 -55.85
N LYS A 2 -16.06 38.92 -55.08
CA LYS A 2 -16.04 38.73 -53.61
C LYS A 2 -16.97 37.66 -52.96
N PRO A 3 -16.56 37.05 -51.82
CA PRO A 3 -16.42 35.58 -51.71
C PRO A 3 -17.27 34.87 -50.63
N ILE A 4 -17.41 33.55 -50.81
CA ILE A 4 -17.22 32.40 -49.89
C ILE A 4 -16.91 32.76 -48.40
N TRP A 5 -17.41 32.13 -47.31
CA TRP A 5 -17.64 30.71 -46.95
C TRP A 5 -18.61 30.58 -45.74
N LEU A 6 -19.44 29.53 -45.70
CA LEU A 6 -20.04 29.03 -44.45
C LEU A 6 -18.98 28.24 -43.67
N ALA A 7 -18.56 28.74 -42.50
CA ALA A 7 -17.78 27.98 -41.54
C ALA A 7 -18.71 27.36 -40.49
N GLY A 8 -19.01 26.06 -40.64
CA GLY A 8 -19.68 25.27 -39.61
C GLY A 8 -18.68 24.91 -38.52
N ALA A 9 -18.87 25.45 -37.31
CA ALA A 9 -18.11 25.04 -36.13
C ALA A 9 -18.74 23.76 -35.56
N LEU A 10 -18.12 22.60 -35.85
CA LEU A 10 -18.44 21.33 -35.22
C LEU A 10 -17.85 21.35 -33.80
N ALA A 11 -18.69 21.63 -32.80
CA ALA A 11 -18.33 21.49 -31.40
C ALA A 11 -18.19 20.00 -31.06
N LEU A 12 -16.95 19.50 -31.00
CA LEU A 12 -16.65 18.19 -30.48
C LEU A 12 -16.86 18.23 -28.95
N ALA A 13 -18.01 17.74 -28.49
CA ALA A 13 -18.24 17.51 -27.06
C ALA A 13 -17.29 16.38 -26.61
N LEU A 14 -16.22 16.74 -25.90
CA LEU A 14 -15.45 15.76 -25.14
C LEU A 14 -16.33 15.26 -24.00
N SER A 15 -16.95 14.10 -24.20
CA SER A 15 -17.56 13.31 -23.14
C SER A 15 -16.46 12.93 -22.15
N GLY A 16 -16.32 13.71 -21.07
CA GLY A 16 -15.53 13.31 -19.91
C GLY A 16 -16.10 12.02 -19.35
N MET A 17 -15.41 10.90 -19.56
CA MET A 17 -15.73 9.66 -18.88
C MET A 17 -15.67 9.94 -17.37
N PRO A 18 -16.67 9.52 -16.58
CA PRO A 18 -16.55 9.62 -15.13
C PRO A 18 -15.37 8.75 -14.72
N ALA A 19 -14.30 9.38 -14.24
CA ALA A 19 -13.27 8.67 -13.49
C ALA A 19 -13.98 7.99 -12.32
N ARG A 20 -13.96 6.66 -12.29
CA ARG A 20 -14.57 5.90 -11.19
C ARG A 20 -13.81 6.23 -9.92
N ALA A 21 -14.41 7.10 -9.11
CA ALA A 21 -13.96 7.36 -7.75
C ALA A 21 -14.22 6.10 -6.92
N GLY A 22 -13.14 5.41 -6.54
CA GLY A 22 -13.13 4.28 -5.61
C GLY A 22 -12.91 2.91 -6.26
N GLU A 23 -11.65 2.56 -6.55
CA GLU A 23 -11.27 1.16 -6.84
C GLU A 23 -10.41 0.56 -5.72
N ILE A 24 -9.50 1.35 -5.13
CA ILE A 24 -8.65 0.87 -4.04
C ILE A 24 -9.30 1.14 -2.69
N SER A 25 -9.39 0.09 -1.87
CA SER A 25 -9.79 0.15 -0.47
C SER A 25 -8.70 -0.49 0.40
N VAL A 26 -8.43 0.12 1.56
CA VAL A 26 -7.46 -0.38 2.53
C VAL A 26 -8.18 -0.68 3.83
N THR A 27 -8.02 -1.90 4.32
CA THR A 27 -8.62 -2.38 5.57
C THR A 27 -7.56 -3.04 6.46
N ASP A 28 -7.90 -3.27 7.72
CA ASP A 28 -7.03 -3.96 8.69
C ASP A 28 -5.62 -3.38 8.79
N ALA A 29 -5.48 -2.07 8.57
CA ALA A 29 -4.20 -1.40 8.72
C ALA A 29 -3.80 -1.39 10.20
N TYR A 30 -2.55 -1.77 10.48
CA TYR A 30 -1.93 -1.61 11.78
C TYR A 30 -0.40 -1.55 11.66
N ALA A 31 0.22 -0.85 12.61
CA ALA A 31 1.65 -0.80 12.75
C ALA A 31 2.11 -1.56 13.99
N ARG A 32 3.35 -2.05 13.94
CA ARG A 32 4.02 -2.65 15.08
C ARG A 32 5.46 -2.16 15.16
N SER A 33 5.89 -1.86 16.37
CA SER A 33 7.29 -1.59 16.69
C SER A 33 8.14 -2.85 16.52
N ALA A 34 9.23 -2.73 15.77
CA ALA A 34 10.25 -3.78 15.70
C ALA A 34 11.36 -3.49 16.72
N ASN A 35 11.75 -2.22 16.86
CA ASN A 35 12.64 -1.68 17.87
C ASN A 35 12.42 -0.15 17.97
N PRO A 36 13.08 0.59 18.89
CA PRO A 36 12.84 2.02 19.06
C PRO A 36 13.07 2.91 17.82
N ARG A 37 13.78 2.41 16.78
CA ARG A 37 14.10 3.16 15.56
C ARG A 37 13.44 2.60 14.30
N SER A 38 12.72 1.48 14.38
CA SER A 38 12.06 0.89 13.22
C SER A 38 10.76 0.16 13.55
N GLY A 39 9.85 0.12 12.60
CA GLY A 39 8.58 -0.57 12.70
C GLY A 39 8.12 -1.11 11.36
N ALA A 40 6.99 -1.80 11.34
CA ALA A 40 6.37 -2.28 10.11
C ALA A 40 4.88 -1.98 10.13
N VAL A 41 4.32 -1.66 8.95
CA VAL A 41 2.88 -1.50 8.74
C VAL A 41 2.37 -2.64 7.88
N PHE A 42 1.24 -3.18 8.30
CA PHE A 42 0.50 -4.28 7.70
C PHE A 42 -0.90 -3.78 7.37
N MET A 43 -1.50 -4.32 6.32
CA MET A 43 -2.83 -3.93 5.83
C MET A 43 -3.33 -4.91 4.77
N VAL A 44 -4.62 -4.82 4.44
CA VAL A 44 -5.21 -5.49 3.29
C VAL A 44 -5.59 -4.44 2.26
N ILE A 45 -5.12 -4.60 1.03
CA ILE A 45 -5.42 -3.70 -0.09
C ILE A 45 -6.30 -4.47 -1.07
N ARG A 46 -7.54 -4.00 -1.27
CA ARG A 46 -8.47 -4.54 -2.26
C ARG A 46 -8.61 -3.54 -3.41
N ASN A 47 -8.54 -4.05 -4.63
CA ASN A 47 -8.76 -3.32 -5.85
C ASN A 47 -10.05 -3.83 -6.52
N SER A 48 -11.01 -2.95 -6.77
CA SER A 48 -12.28 -3.25 -7.45
C SER A 48 -12.38 -2.61 -8.84
N GLY A 49 -11.25 -2.37 -9.49
CA GLY A 49 -11.25 -2.19 -10.94
C GLY A 49 -9.94 -2.55 -11.59
N THR A 50 -9.29 -1.64 -12.31
CA THR A 50 -8.17 -2.03 -13.21
C THR A 50 -6.88 -2.33 -12.45
N ALA A 51 -6.03 -3.20 -13.02
CA ALA A 51 -4.79 -3.61 -12.37
C ALA A 51 -3.91 -2.38 -12.04
N GLU A 52 -3.37 -2.37 -10.83
CA GLU A 52 -2.64 -1.24 -10.27
C GLU A 52 -1.37 -1.74 -9.58
N ARG A 53 -0.49 -0.83 -9.19
CA ARG A 53 0.76 -1.13 -8.50
C ARG A 53 1.03 -0.12 -7.40
N LEU A 54 1.21 -0.62 -6.18
CA LEU A 54 1.70 0.16 -5.06
C LEU A 54 3.21 0.35 -5.24
N VAL A 55 3.66 1.57 -5.50
CA VAL A 55 5.08 1.87 -5.79
C VAL A 55 5.84 2.42 -4.59
N GLY A 56 5.12 2.82 -3.53
CA GLY A 56 5.79 3.29 -2.31
C GLY A 56 4.81 3.68 -1.21
N ALA A 57 5.40 4.18 -0.12
CA ALA A 57 4.66 4.78 0.99
C ALA A 57 5.49 5.92 1.61
N ARG A 58 4.83 6.84 2.32
CA ARG A 58 5.48 7.91 3.08
C ARG A 58 4.68 8.24 4.35
N THR A 59 5.38 8.67 5.38
CA THR A 59 4.80 9.13 6.64
C THR A 59 5.78 10.05 7.36
N GLU A 60 5.28 10.90 8.26
CA GLU A 60 6.12 11.81 9.06
C GLU A 60 6.75 11.12 10.27
N VAL A 61 6.22 9.96 10.69
CA VAL A 61 6.74 9.24 11.88
C VAL A 61 8.07 8.52 11.63
N ALA A 62 8.53 8.45 10.37
CA ALA A 62 9.75 7.76 9.98
C ALA A 62 10.50 8.53 8.89
N ARG A 63 11.84 8.44 8.90
CA ARG A 63 12.69 9.05 7.85
C ARG A 63 12.50 8.38 6.48
N ARG A 64 12.16 7.09 6.46
CA ARG A 64 11.88 6.33 5.24
C ARG A 64 10.76 5.32 5.50
N ALA A 65 9.91 5.15 4.50
CA ALA A 65 8.94 4.07 4.42
C ALA A 65 9.18 3.31 3.11
N GLU A 66 9.46 2.01 3.21
CA GLU A 66 9.89 1.18 2.09
C GLU A 66 8.99 -0.05 1.97
N LEU A 67 8.73 -0.53 0.75
CA LEU A 67 8.00 -1.78 0.54
C LEU A 67 8.99 -2.94 0.66
N HIS A 68 8.73 -3.90 1.54
CA HIS A 68 9.62 -5.03 1.80
C HIS A 68 8.87 -6.35 1.62
N ASP A 69 9.59 -7.41 1.22
CA ASP A 69 9.11 -8.79 1.17
C ASP A 69 9.97 -9.71 2.06
N HIS A 70 9.40 -10.84 2.44
CA HIS A 70 10.10 -11.94 3.09
C HIS A 70 10.50 -12.98 2.04
N VAL A 71 11.79 -13.04 1.72
CA VAL A 71 12.33 -14.03 0.79
C VAL A 71 13.07 -15.10 1.57
N SER A 72 12.75 -16.37 1.31
CA SER A 72 13.52 -17.51 1.78
C SER A 72 14.57 -17.86 0.74
N GLU A 73 15.84 -17.68 1.09
CA GLU A 73 16.96 -18.08 0.25
C GLU A 73 17.82 -19.06 1.04
N ASN A 74 17.92 -20.29 0.55
CA ASN A 74 18.67 -21.38 1.21
C ASN A 74 18.23 -21.66 2.66
N GLY A 75 16.93 -21.54 2.95
CA GLY A 75 16.37 -21.74 4.29
C GLY A 75 16.60 -20.56 5.25
N ILE A 76 17.23 -19.48 4.79
CA ILE A 76 17.41 -18.24 5.54
C ILE A 76 16.35 -17.24 5.09
N MET A 77 15.52 -16.81 6.02
CA MET A 77 14.55 -15.74 5.79
C MET A 77 15.26 -14.39 5.78
N ARG A 78 15.04 -13.61 4.72
CA ARG A 78 15.56 -12.24 4.58
C ARG A 78 14.41 -11.29 4.29
N MET A 79 14.44 -10.12 4.94
CA MET A 79 13.59 -8.99 4.59
C MET A 79 14.33 -8.16 3.54
N VAL A 80 13.75 -8.03 2.36
CA VAL A 80 14.37 -7.32 1.23
C VAL A 80 13.43 -6.25 0.71
N ALA A 81 13.98 -5.09 0.35
CA ALA A 81 13.23 -4.04 -0.31
C ALA A 81 12.73 -4.53 -1.68
N ILE A 82 11.49 -4.18 -2.02
CA ILE A 82 10.84 -4.50 -3.29
C ILE A 82 11.09 -3.35 -4.26
N GLU A 83 12.02 -3.55 -5.18
CA GLU A 83 12.24 -2.64 -6.30
C GLU A 83 11.08 -2.77 -7.31
N GLY A 84 10.51 -1.64 -7.71
CA GLY A 84 9.43 -1.61 -8.70
C GLY A 84 8.02 -1.83 -8.13
N GLY A 85 7.85 -1.97 -6.82
CA GLY A 85 6.53 -1.97 -6.16
C GLY A 85 5.79 -3.31 -6.16
N ILE A 86 4.58 -3.29 -5.59
CA ILE A 86 3.71 -4.46 -5.40
C ILE A 86 2.53 -4.38 -6.36
N GLU A 87 2.41 -5.36 -7.26
CA GLU A 87 1.24 -5.47 -8.15
C GLU A 87 -0.02 -5.81 -7.36
N ILE A 88 -1.11 -5.13 -7.71
CA ILE A 88 -2.45 -5.33 -7.18
C ILE A 88 -3.36 -5.65 -8.39
N PRO A 89 -3.70 -6.93 -8.59
CA PRO A 89 -4.48 -7.35 -9.74
C PRO A 89 -5.83 -6.62 -9.83
N ALA A 90 -6.36 -6.54 -11.06
CA ALA A 90 -7.73 -6.10 -11.27
C ALA A 90 -8.72 -6.98 -10.50
N ASP A 91 -9.71 -6.37 -9.85
CA ASP A 91 -10.66 -7.06 -8.96
C ASP A 91 -9.99 -7.93 -7.86
N GLY A 92 -8.73 -7.62 -7.54
CA GLY A 92 -7.84 -8.42 -6.71
C GLY A 92 -7.68 -7.92 -5.28
N VAL A 93 -6.96 -8.72 -4.49
CA VAL A 93 -6.60 -8.41 -3.11
C VAL A 93 -5.13 -8.72 -2.87
N VAL A 94 -4.44 -7.84 -2.17
CA VAL A 94 -3.06 -8.02 -1.72
C VAL A 94 -3.00 -7.81 -0.21
N GLU A 95 -2.43 -8.79 0.49
CA GLU A 95 -2.20 -8.70 1.92
C GLU A 95 -0.74 -8.31 2.21
N LEU A 96 -0.56 -7.23 2.95
CA LEU A 96 0.69 -6.90 3.60
C LEU A 96 0.58 -7.42 5.04
N LYS A 97 1.24 -8.54 5.34
CA LYS A 97 1.10 -9.25 6.62
C LYS A 97 2.43 -9.71 7.19
N ARG A 98 2.43 -9.96 8.50
CA ARG A 98 3.60 -10.48 9.22
C ARG A 98 4.10 -11.78 8.59
N GLY A 99 5.40 -11.85 8.34
CA GLY A 99 6.04 -12.99 7.66
C GLY A 99 5.93 -12.94 6.13
N GLY A 100 5.31 -11.90 5.56
CA GLY A 100 5.26 -11.63 4.13
C GLY A 100 5.54 -10.16 3.84
N ARG A 101 4.89 -9.63 2.81
CA ARG A 101 5.03 -8.22 2.39
C ARG A 101 4.58 -7.25 3.47
N HIS A 102 5.25 -6.11 3.58
CA HIS A 102 4.90 -5.06 4.54
C HIS A 102 5.53 -3.71 4.14
N VAL A 103 5.07 -2.63 4.77
CA VAL A 103 5.76 -1.34 4.70
C VAL A 103 6.72 -1.25 5.86
N MET A 104 8.02 -1.22 5.59
CA MET A 104 9.07 -1.07 6.58
C MET A 104 9.28 0.42 6.90
N LEU A 105 9.18 0.79 8.17
CA LEU A 105 9.44 2.14 8.67
C LEU A 105 10.84 2.21 9.27
N MET A 106 11.69 3.07 8.72
CA MET A 106 13.09 3.19 9.10
C MET A 106 13.42 4.58 9.60
N GLY A 107 14.13 4.64 10.74
CA GLY A 107 14.49 5.90 11.38
C GLY A 107 13.27 6.60 11.95
N LEU A 108 12.54 5.89 12.81
CA LEU A 108 11.41 6.46 13.55
C LEU A 108 11.83 7.73 14.31
N VAL A 109 10.98 8.75 14.26
CA VAL A 109 11.20 10.03 14.98
C VAL A 109 10.90 9.90 16.47
N ALA A 110 9.99 8.98 16.82
CA ALA A 110 9.70 8.52 18.16
C ALA A 110 9.30 7.02 18.12
N PRO A 111 9.51 6.25 19.20
CA PRO A 111 9.03 4.86 19.25
C PRO A 111 7.53 4.77 19.00
N LEU A 112 7.08 3.74 18.27
CA LEU A 112 5.66 3.46 18.08
C LEU A 112 5.07 2.88 19.38
N ALA A 113 4.37 3.70 20.17
CA ALA A 113 3.73 3.25 21.40
C ALA A 113 2.36 2.63 21.10
N ASP A 114 1.97 1.65 21.90
CA ASP A 114 0.70 0.95 21.72
C ASP A 114 -0.48 1.94 21.88
N GLY A 115 -1.45 1.87 20.96
CA GLY A 115 -2.60 2.77 20.93
C GLY A 115 -2.39 4.09 20.16
N ASP A 116 -1.15 4.43 19.78
CA ASP A 116 -0.87 5.58 18.91
C ASP A 116 -1.53 5.42 17.53
N ARG A 117 -1.68 6.54 16.81
CA ARG A 117 -2.18 6.57 15.43
C ARG A 117 -1.35 7.53 14.60
N PHE A 118 -1.11 7.20 13.35
CA PHE A 118 -0.44 8.10 12.41
C PHE A 118 -0.92 7.92 10.98
N PRO A 119 -0.85 8.97 10.14
CA PRO A 119 -1.16 8.85 8.73
C PRO A 119 -0.02 8.18 7.97
N LEU A 120 -0.37 7.20 7.14
CA LEU A 120 0.52 6.62 6.13
C LEU A 120 -0.08 6.89 4.75
N THR A 121 0.67 7.58 3.89
CA THR A 121 0.29 7.78 2.49
C THR A 121 0.88 6.69 1.62
N LEU A 122 0.04 5.95 0.92
CA LEU A 122 0.37 4.96 -0.10
C LEU A 122 0.44 5.63 -1.47
N LEU A 123 1.46 5.30 -2.26
CA LEU A 123 1.75 5.87 -3.56
C LEU A 123 1.52 4.82 -4.65
N PHE A 124 0.69 5.14 -5.65
CA PHE A 124 0.35 4.23 -6.75
C PHE A 124 1.01 4.65 -8.05
N ALA A 125 1.21 3.71 -8.97
CA ALA A 125 1.96 3.93 -10.20
C ALA A 125 1.29 4.93 -11.15
N ASP A 126 -0.04 5.05 -11.08
CA ASP A 126 -0.82 6.02 -11.83
C ASP A 126 -0.77 7.45 -11.25
N GLY A 127 0.00 7.66 -10.17
CA GLY A 127 0.17 8.95 -9.50
C GLY A 127 -0.88 9.23 -8.43
N ARG A 128 -1.83 8.32 -8.17
CA ARG A 128 -2.75 8.46 -7.04
C ARG A 128 -2.02 8.28 -5.72
N GLU A 129 -2.52 8.98 -4.71
CA GLU A 129 -2.10 8.83 -3.32
C GLU A 129 -3.32 8.52 -2.45
N ILE A 130 -3.19 7.55 -1.53
CA ILE A 130 -4.23 7.21 -0.57
C ILE A 130 -3.62 7.28 0.82
N THR A 131 -4.18 8.12 1.69
CA THR A 131 -3.75 8.21 3.09
C THR A 131 -4.63 7.35 3.96
N VAL A 132 -4.00 6.52 4.78
CA VAL A 132 -4.64 5.59 5.71
C VAL A 132 -4.20 5.95 7.11
N GLU A 133 -5.15 6.06 8.03
CA GLU A 133 -4.85 6.19 9.46
C GLU A 133 -4.46 4.82 10.01
N VAL A 134 -3.22 4.72 10.49
CA VAL A 134 -2.62 3.47 10.96
C VAL A 134 -2.55 3.47 12.48
N PRO A 135 -3.35 2.64 13.17
CA PRO A 135 -3.18 2.41 14.61
C PRO A 135 -1.94 1.57 14.89
N VAL A 136 -1.24 1.86 15.98
CA VAL A 136 -0.18 1.01 16.52
C VAL A 136 -0.82 -0.05 17.42
N ASP A 137 -0.59 -1.31 17.07
CA ASP A 137 -1.01 -2.48 17.84
C ASP A 137 0.19 -3.42 17.95
N ASN A 138 0.94 -3.27 19.05
CA ASN A 138 2.15 -4.04 19.31
C ASN A 138 1.84 -5.48 19.77
N HIS A 139 0.59 -5.72 20.19
CA HIS A 139 0.07 -6.98 20.70
C HIS A 139 -0.59 -7.85 19.61
N ARG A 140 -0.85 -7.31 18.40
CA ARG A 140 -1.46 -8.07 17.31
C ARG A 140 -0.61 -9.28 16.90
N ASP A 141 -1.22 -10.45 17.05
CA ASP A 141 -0.64 -11.69 16.57
C ASP A 141 -0.55 -11.72 15.04
N ALA A 142 0.42 -12.47 14.53
CA ALA A 142 0.39 -12.88 13.13
C ALA A 142 -0.71 -13.92 13.05
N GLY A 143 -1.92 -13.56 12.64
CA GLY A 143 -3.01 -14.52 12.45
C GLY A 143 -2.48 -15.71 11.63
N GLY A 144 -2.34 -16.87 12.28
CA GLY A 144 -1.78 -18.09 11.69
C GLY A 144 -0.64 -18.75 12.48
N ARG A 145 -0.98 -19.47 13.56
CA ARG A 145 -0.23 -20.63 14.05
C ARG A 145 -1.20 -21.75 14.44
N MET A 146 -1.60 -22.57 13.47
CA MET A 146 -1.85 -23.98 13.79
C MET A 146 -0.49 -24.65 13.86
N HIS A 147 0.11 -24.68 15.05
CA HIS A 147 1.13 -25.66 15.36
C HIS A 147 0.40 -26.99 15.59
N GLU A 148 0.24 -27.77 14.53
CA GLU A 148 -0.09 -29.19 14.66
C GLU A 148 1.12 -29.88 15.32
N GLN A 149 0.97 -30.19 16.60
CA GLN A 149 1.94 -30.98 17.35
C GLN A 149 1.89 -32.42 16.82
N HIS A 150 2.95 -32.84 16.13
CA HIS A 150 3.26 -34.25 15.99
C HIS A 150 3.70 -34.78 17.37
N GLY A 151 2.77 -35.43 18.08
CA GLY A 151 3.07 -36.30 19.20
C GLY A 151 3.38 -37.70 18.67
N GLY A 152 4.53 -38.25 19.09
CA GLY A 152 4.95 -39.62 18.84
C GLY A 152 4.36 -40.63 19.82
#